data_AF-A0A7X9A0P1-F1
#
_entry.id   AF-A0A7X9A0P1-F1
#
_cell.length_a   1.000
_cell.length_b   1.000
_cell.length_c   1.000
_cell.angle_alpha   90.00
_cell.angle_beta   90.00
_cell.angle_gamma   90.00
#
_symmetry.space_group_name_H-M   'P 1'
#
loop_
_entity.id
_entity.type
_entity.pdbx_description
1 polymer ?
#
loop_
_entity_poly.entity_id
_entity_poly.type
_entity_poly.pdbx_seq_one_letter_code
_entity_poly.pdbx_strand_id
1 'polypeptide(L)'
;MSAPPHSTDKTLPEWDDLSVLVAEVEAAIWDEHFDDAARLLEVNIAALWFGLRPARMAGVLEILLENLPSPPLLLIAAYRILKASRAERAESRKSLSDIDSEDPQQMFILAMFRMHDLRMEGRVVEALAQAEIIEELLGKMRFVLDPQGVWRLQASLEIGISAMLAGDFTKALTIFTQVQLHPATPKYSYLTRAVLVKSALI
;
A
#
# COMPACT_ATOMS: atom_id res chain seq x y z
N MET A 1 51.01 -24.84 -7.28
CA MET A 1 49.81 -25.09 -8.10
C MET A 1 48.64 -25.21 -7.13
N SER A 2 47.88 -24.14 -6.97
CA SER A 2 46.73 -24.10 -6.05
C SER A 2 45.46 -24.29 -6.86
N ALA A 3 44.62 -25.24 -6.45
CA ALA A 3 43.30 -25.50 -7.03
C ALA A 3 42.38 -24.27 -6.90
N PRO A 4 41.43 -24.06 -7.83
CA PRO A 4 40.51 -22.94 -7.73
C PRO A 4 39.47 -23.20 -6.62
N PRO A 5 39.03 -22.16 -5.89
CA PRO A 5 37.99 -22.34 -4.90
C PRO A 5 36.65 -22.59 -5.60
N HIS A 6 36.09 -23.78 -5.37
CA HIS A 6 34.69 -24.05 -5.65
C HIS A 6 33.85 -23.25 -4.64
N SER A 7 33.52 -22.00 -4.98
CA SER A 7 32.37 -21.34 -4.37
C SER A 7 31.11 -21.93 -4.98
N THR A 8 30.58 -22.97 -4.33
CA THR A 8 29.23 -23.49 -4.58
C THR A 8 28.22 -22.80 -3.66
N ASP A 9 28.38 -21.50 -3.43
CA ASP A 9 27.36 -20.73 -2.72
C ASP A 9 26.28 -20.31 -3.71
N LYS A 10 25.43 -21.28 -4.07
CA LYS A 10 24.11 -21.01 -4.65
C LYS A 10 23.12 -20.87 -3.49
N THR A 11 23.30 -19.86 -2.64
CA THR A 11 22.19 -19.37 -1.83
C THR A 11 21.14 -18.85 -2.82
N LEU A 12 20.08 -19.65 -3.03
CA LEU A 12 18.86 -19.16 -3.64
C LEU A 12 18.48 -17.87 -2.91
N PRO A 13 18.13 -16.77 -3.60
CA PRO A 13 17.74 -15.56 -2.90
C PRO A 13 16.58 -15.92 -1.97
N GLU A 14 16.80 -15.74 -0.68
CA GLU A 14 15.79 -15.93 0.35
C GLU A 14 14.64 -14.99 -0.03
N TRP A 15 13.48 -15.54 -0.40
CA TRP A 15 12.35 -14.73 -0.82
C TRP A 15 11.92 -13.91 0.38
N ASP A 16 11.92 -12.58 0.24
CA ASP A 16 11.38 -11.74 1.30
C ASP A 16 9.86 -11.97 1.43
N ASP A 17 9.31 -11.70 2.62
CA ASP A 17 7.90 -11.94 2.95
C ASP A 17 6.92 -11.28 1.94
N LEU A 18 7.33 -10.18 1.32
CA LEU A 18 6.56 -9.50 0.29
C LEU A 18 6.56 -10.28 -1.03
N SER A 19 7.70 -10.82 -1.45
CA SER A 19 7.84 -11.63 -2.67
C SER A 19 7.05 -12.93 -2.56
N VAL A 20 7.05 -13.55 -1.37
CA VAL A 20 6.20 -14.73 -1.08
C VAL A 20 4.73 -14.39 -1.23
N LEU A 21 4.28 -13.31 -0.58
CA LEU A 21 2.88 -12.87 -0.65
C LEU A 21 2.44 -12.53 -2.08
N VAL A 22 3.31 -11.89 -2.88
CA VAL A 22 3.03 -11.63 -4.30
C VAL A 22 2.86 -12.94 -5.06
N ALA A 23 3.75 -13.92 -4.86
CA ALA A 23 3.65 -15.21 -5.53
C ALA A 23 2.38 -15.98 -5.14
N GLU A 24 1.95 -15.90 -3.89
CA GLU A 24 0.70 -16.54 -3.42
C GLU A 24 -0.53 -15.96 -4.15
N VAL A 25 -0.61 -14.63 -4.30
CA VAL A 25 -1.69 -13.99 -5.06
C VAL A 25 -1.63 -14.39 -6.53
N GLU A 26 -0.44 -14.35 -7.14
CA GLU A 26 -0.26 -14.71 -8.56
C GLU A 26 -0.61 -16.17 -8.83
N ALA A 27 -0.25 -17.09 -7.92
CA ALA A 27 -0.62 -18.49 -8.00
C ALA A 27 -2.14 -18.69 -7.88
N ALA A 28 -2.79 -18.02 -6.92
CA ALA A 28 -4.24 -18.09 -6.78
C ALA A 28 -4.98 -17.57 -8.02
N ILE A 29 -4.47 -16.52 -8.67
CA ILE A 29 -4.99 -16.03 -9.95
C ILE A 29 -4.78 -17.05 -11.08
N TRP A 30 -3.58 -17.65 -11.16
CA TRP A 30 -3.24 -18.63 -12.18
C TRP A 30 -4.08 -19.91 -12.08
N ASP A 31 -4.34 -20.36 -10.85
CA ASP A 31 -5.14 -21.55 -10.56
C ASP A 31 -6.66 -21.27 -10.51
N GLU A 32 -7.11 -20.08 -10.92
CA GLU A 32 -8.52 -19.64 -10.93
C GLU A 32 -9.21 -19.66 -9.55
N HIS A 33 -8.44 -19.64 -8.46
CA HIS A 33 -8.92 -19.53 -7.09
C HIS A 33 -9.17 -18.05 -6.72
N PHE A 34 -10.13 -17.42 -7.40
CA PHE A 34 -10.37 -15.97 -7.30
C PHE A 34 -10.80 -15.51 -5.90
N ASP A 35 -11.57 -16.30 -5.16
CA ASP A 35 -11.97 -15.98 -3.78
C ASP A 35 -10.76 -15.92 -2.83
N ASP A 36 -9.81 -16.84 -2.99
CA ASP A 36 -8.59 -16.88 -2.17
C ASP A 36 -7.69 -15.68 -2.49
N ALA A 37 -7.52 -15.37 -3.79
CA ALA A 37 -6.79 -14.18 -4.22
C ALA A 37 -7.42 -12.89 -3.67
N ALA A 38 -8.76 -12.76 -3.72
CA ALA A 38 -9.47 -11.60 -3.19
C ALA A 38 -9.23 -11.43 -1.68
N ARG A 39 -9.34 -12.52 -0.91
CA ARG A 39 -9.08 -12.50 0.54
C ARG A 39 -7.63 -12.10 0.85
N LEU A 40 -6.65 -12.64 0.11
CA LEU A 40 -5.24 -12.28 0.29
C LEU A 40 -5.00 -10.78 0.03
N LEU A 41 -5.65 -10.25 -1.01
CA LEU A 41 -5.63 -8.83 -1.34
C LEU A 41 -6.27 -7.97 -0.26
N GLU A 42 -7.46 -8.29 0.23
CA GLU A 42 -8.11 -7.48 1.27
C GLU A 42 -7.29 -7.39 2.55
N VAL A 43 -6.75 -8.53 2.99
CA VAL A 43 -5.96 -8.59 4.24
C VAL A 43 -4.63 -7.85 4.10
N ASN A 44 -4.04 -7.85 2.90
CA ASN A 44 -2.68 -7.35 2.69
C ASN A 44 -2.57 -6.23 1.66
N ILE A 45 -3.66 -5.49 1.41
CA ILE A 45 -3.74 -4.55 0.29
C ILE A 45 -2.61 -3.52 0.29
N ALA A 46 -2.21 -3.03 1.47
CA ALA A 46 -1.07 -2.13 1.62
C ALA A 46 0.24 -2.75 1.13
N ALA A 47 0.53 -3.97 1.54
CA ALA A 47 1.77 -4.63 1.16
C ALA A 47 1.78 -4.96 -0.33
N LEU A 48 0.69 -5.53 -0.83
CA LEU A 48 0.53 -5.92 -2.22
C LEU A 48 0.55 -4.72 -3.18
N TRP A 49 0.10 -3.54 -2.73
CA TRP A 49 0.21 -2.29 -3.50
C TRP A 49 1.66 -1.98 -3.90
N PHE A 50 2.63 -2.27 -3.03
CA PHE A 50 4.06 -2.15 -3.36
C PHE A 50 4.59 -3.37 -4.09
N GLY A 51 4.20 -4.57 -3.67
CA GLY A 51 4.74 -5.82 -4.22
C GLY A 51 4.39 -6.03 -5.69
N LEU A 52 3.13 -5.81 -6.06
CA LEU A 52 2.68 -6.04 -7.43
C LEU A 52 3.11 -4.92 -8.40
N ARG A 53 3.47 -3.74 -7.90
CA ARG A 53 3.59 -2.49 -8.69
C ARG A 53 2.22 -2.05 -9.26
N PRO A 54 2.02 -0.74 -9.53
CA PRO A 54 0.69 -0.21 -9.86
C PRO A 54 0.01 -0.88 -11.07
N ALA A 55 0.75 -1.12 -12.15
CA ALA A 55 0.19 -1.69 -13.38
C ALA A 55 -0.28 -3.15 -13.20
N ARG A 56 0.49 -3.99 -12.49
CA ARG A 56 0.08 -5.37 -12.24
C ARG A 56 -1.05 -5.42 -11.22
N MET A 57 -0.99 -4.59 -10.18
CA MET A 57 -2.09 -4.46 -9.21
C MET A 57 -3.42 -4.14 -9.92
N ALA A 58 -3.41 -3.19 -10.87
CA ALA A 58 -4.59 -2.87 -11.66
C ALA A 58 -5.11 -4.10 -12.45
N GLY A 59 -4.22 -4.84 -13.09
CA GLY A 59 -4.58 -6.04 -13.85
C GLY A 59 -5.08 -7.20 -12.98
N VAL A 60 -4.50 -7.41 -11.80
CA VAL A 60 -4.98 -8.42 -10.84
C VAL A 60 -6.38 -8.06 -10.35
N LEU A 61 -6.61 -6.79 -10.00
CA LEU A 61 -7.92 -6.32 -9.61
C LEU A 61 -8.94 -6.44 -10.75
N GLU A 62 -8.56 -6.13 -12.00
CA GLU A 62 -9.43 -6.33 -13.17
C GLU A 62 -9.90 -7.78 -13.28
N ILE A 63 -8.97 -8.74 -13.22
CA ILE A 63 -9.28 -10.17 -13.27
C ILE A 63 -10.27 -10.55 -12.17
N LEU A 64 -10.05 -10.09 -10.93
CA LEU A 64 -10.94 -10.41 -9.82
C LEU A 64 -12.33 -9.80 -9.98
N LEU A 65 -12.43 -8.56 -10.44
CA LEU A 65 -13.72 -7.91 -10.64
C LEU A 65 -14.54 -8.55 -11.78
N GLU A 66 -13.88 -9.13 -12.78
CA GLU A 66 -14.55 -9.83 -13.89
C GLU A 66 -15.02 -11.24 -13.51
N ASN A 67 -14.32 -11.92 -12.59
CA ASN A 67 -14.56 -13.33 -12.29
C ASN A 67 -15.27 -13.57 -10.95
N LEU A 68 -15.33 -12.58 -10.04
CA LEU A 68 -16.06 -12.72 -8.79
C LEU A 68 -17.53 -12.32 -8.97
N PRO A 69 -18.49 -13.14 -8.50
CA PRO A 69 -19.91 -12.82 -8.59
C PRO A 69 -20.31 -11.62 -7.72
N SER A 70 -19.58 -11.37 -6.64
CA SER A 70 -19.78 -10.23 -5.74
C SER A 70 -18.42 -9.74 -5.21
N PRO A 71 -17.68 -8.94 -6.00
CA PRO A 71 -16.37 -8.48 -5.59
C PRO A 71 -16.45 -7.56 -4.36
N PRO A 72 -15.46 -7.62 -3.45
CA PRO A 72 -15.48 -6.75 -2.29
C PRO A 72 -15.34 -5.26 -2.65
N LEU A 73 -16.06 -4.41 -1.93
CA LEU A 73 -16.12 -2.97 -2.17
C LEU A 73 -14.75 -2.29 -2.14
N LEU A 74 -13.85 -2.78 -1.28
CA LEU A 74 -12.49 -2.26 -1.17
C LEU A 74 -11.67 -2.50 -2.44
N LEU A 75 -11.81 -3.68 -3.05
CA LEU A 75 -11.12 -4.02 -4.29
C LEU A 75 -11.68 -3.21 -5.48
N ILE A 76 -12.99 -3.00 -5.50
CA ILE A 76 -13.65 -2.10 -6.47
C ILE A 76 -13.08 -0.68 -6.34
N ALA A 77 -12.99 -0.15 -5.13
CA ALA A 77 -12.42 1.17 -4.88
C ALA A 77 -10.96 1.26 -5.32
N ALA A 78 -10.13 0.29 -4.93
CA ALA A 78 -8.71 0.20 -5.28
C ALA A 78 -8.50 0.17 -6.80
N TYR A 79 -9.27 -0.66 -7.52
CA TYR A 79 -9.19 -0.79 -8.97
C TYR A 79 -9.49 0.53 -9.68
N ARG A 80 -10.54 1.22 -9.24
CA ARG A 80 -10.94 2.50 -9.83
C ARG A 80 -9.86 3.57 -9.66
N ILE A 81 -9.18 3.63 -8.53
CA ILE A 81 -8.08 4.59 -8.33
C ILE A 81 -6.93 4.33 -9.30
N LEU A 82 -6.60 3.05 -9.51
CA LEU A 82 -5.50 2.66 -10.39
C LEU A 82 -5.83 2.82 -11.87
N LYS A 83 -7.08 2.54 -12.27
CA LYS A 83 -7.48 2.53 -13.68
C LYS A 83 -8.13 3.83 -14.16
N ALA A 84 -8.68 4.66 -13.26
CA ALA A 84 -9.46 5.81 -13.69
C ALA A 84 -8.64 6.75 -14.57
N SER A 85 -9.15 6.97 -15.78
CA SER A 85 -8.84 8.19 -16.54
C SER A 85 -9.38 9.41 -15.78
N ARG A 86 -8.89 10.61 -16.10
CA ARG A 86 -9.36 11.87 -15.45
C ARG A 86 -10.89 12.05 -15.51
N ALA A 87 -11.57 11.46 -16.49
CA ALA A 87 -13.01 11.50 -16.66
C ALA A 87 -13.77 10.50 -15.75
N GLU A 88 -13.25 9.28 -15.56
CA GLU A 88 -13.88 8.23 -14.73
C GLU A 88 -13.78 8.50 -13.22
N ARG A 89 -12.81 9.32 -12.80
CA ARG A 89 -12.64 9.75 -11.40
C ARG A 89 -13.85 10.54 -10.86
N ALA A 90 -14.58 11.26 -11.71
CA ALA A 90 -15.76 12.04 -11.30
C ALA A 90 -16.98 11.14 -11.01
N GLU A 91 -17.18 10.09 -11.81
CA GLU A 91 -18.22 9.06 -11.61
C GLU A 91 -17.94 8.25 -10.33
N SER A 92 -16.66 7.99 -10.04
CA SER A 92 -16.21 7.23 -8.86
C SER A 92 -16.63 7.85 -7.53
N ARG A 93 -16.76 9.18 -7.41
CA ARG A 93 -17.25 9.83 -6.17
C ARG A 93 -18.68 9.42 -5.81
N LYS A 94 -19.47 8.99 -6.80
CA LYS A 94 -20.88 8.63 -6.65
C LYS A 94 -21.08 7.18 -6.19
N SER A 95 -20.11 6.30 -6.41
CA SER A 95 -20.17 4.87 -6.03
C SER A 95 -19.40 4.54 -4.73
N LEU A 96 -18.73 5.52 -4.13
CA LEU A 96 -18.15 5.41 -2.78
C LEU A 96 -19.20 5.63 -1.67
N SER A 97 -20.49 5.78 -2.03
CA SER A 97 -21.62 5.89 -1.09
C SER A 97 -21.92 4.60 -0.34
N ASP A 98 -21.44 3.46 -0.85
CA ASP A 98 -21.71 2.14 -0.29
C ASP A 98 -20.61 1.68 0.67
N ILE A 99 -19.55 2.49 0.82
CA ILE A 99 -18.54 2.30 1.86
C ILE A 99 -19.17 2.63 3.20
N ASP A 100 -19.00 1.73 4.16
CA ASP A 100 -19.47 1.97 5.51
C ASP A 100 -18.67 3.12 6.14
N SER A 101 -19.31 4.29 6.22
CA SER A 101 -18.69 5.48 6.81
C SER A 101 -18.46 5.35 8.31
N GLU A 102 -19.11 4.38 8.96
CA GLU A 102 -18.95 4.08 10.37
C GLU A 102 -17.79 3.10 10.63
N ASP A 103 -17.26 2.43 9.60
CA ASP A 103 -16.09 1.55 9.71
C ASP A 103 -14.78 2.35 9.55
N PRO A 104 -14.01 2.54 10.65
CA PRO A 104 -12.77 3.32 10.60
C PRO A 104 -11.70 2.71 9.69
N GLN A 105 -11.71 1.39 9.47
CA GLN A 105 -10.74 0.71 8.61
C GLN A 105 -11.03 1.01 7.14
N GLN A 106 -12.28 0.88 6.72
CA GLN A 106 -12.65 1.20 5.34
C GLN A 106 -12.43 2.68 5.04
N MET A 107 -12.78 3.56 5.98
CA MET A 107 -12.53 4.99 5.86
C MET A 107 -11.04 5.33 5.83
N PHE A 108 -10.22 4.62 6.61
CA PHE A 108 -8.77 4.81 6.60
C PHE A 108 -8.16 4.44 5.25
N ILE A 109 -8.51 3.26 4.73
CA ILE A 109 -8.00 2.81 3.43
C ILE A 109 -8.48 3.76 2.33
N LEU A 110 -9.72 4.24 2.39
CA LEU A 110 -10.25 5.23 1.47
C LEU A 110 -9.49 6.57 1.54
N ALA A 111 -9.12 7.03 2.73
CA ALA A 111 -8.35 8.27 2.89
C ALA A 111 -6.93 8.13 2.30
N MET A 112 -6.27 6.98 2.54
CA MET A 112 -4.98 6.64 1.94
C MET A 112 -5.05 6.64 0.40
N PHE A 113 -6.11 6.05 -0.14
CA PHE A 113 -6.42 6.03 -1.55
C PHE A 113 -6.66 7.42 -2.15
N ARG A 114 -7.46 8.27 -1.49
CA ARG A 114 -7.67 9.67 -1.91
C ARG A 114 -6.37 10.46 -1.91
N MET A 115 -5.52 10.29 -0.90
CA MET A 115 -4.19 10.92 -0.85
C MET A 115 -3.34 10.52 -2.05
N HIS A 116 -3.33 9.24 -2.41
CA HIS A 116 -2.59 8.76 -3.58
C HIS A 116 -3.13 9.35 -4.89
N ASP A 117 -4.45 9.33 -5.08
CA ASP A 117 -5.10 9.87 -6.28
C ASP A 117 -4.80 11.37 -6.47
N LEU A 118 -4.93 12.16 -5.41
CA LEU A 118 -4.60 13.60 -5.42
C LEU A 118 -3.12 13.86 -5.78
N ARG A 119 -2.18 13.04 -5.29
CA ARG A 119 -0.77 13.15 -5.69
C ARG A 119 -0.55 12.83 -7.16
N MET A 120 -1.21 11.81 -7.70
CA MET A 120 -1.12 11.46 -9.12
C MET A 120 -1.67 12.58 -10.01
N GLU A 121 -2.61 13.39 -9.52
CA GLU A 121 -3.12 14.59 -10.19
C GLU A 121 -2.22 15.83 -10.03
N GLY A 122 -1.12 15.75 -9.27
CA GLY A 122 -0.27 16.89 -8.92
C GLY A 122 -0.85 17.82 -7.85
N ARG A 123 -1.97 17.45 -7.22
CA ARG A 123 -2.68 18.22 -6.18
C ARG A 123 -2.10 17.93 -4.80
N VAL A 124 -0.79 18.14 -4.68
CA VAL A 124 0.03 17.70 -3.53
C VAL A 124 -0.37 18.33 -2.19
N VAL A 125 -0.85 19.58 -2.18
CA VAL A 125 -1.34 20.25 -0.98
C VAL A 125 -2.64 19.61 -0.46
N GLU A 126 -3.54 19.26 -1.37
CA GLU A 126 -4.80 18.60 -1.02
C GLU A 126 -4.57 17.15 -0.59
N ALA A 127 -3.59 16.48 -1.20
CA ALA A 127 -3.14 15.18 -0.73
C ALA A 127 -2.61 15.26 0.71
N LEU A 128 -1.79 16.27 1.04
CA LEU A 128 -1.30 16.47 2.40
C LEU A 128 -2.43 16.76 3.40
N ALA A 129 -3.50 17.45 2.98
CA ALA A 129 -4.66 17.69 3.83
C ALA A 129 -5.39 16.39 4.24
N GLN A 130 -5.24 15.28 3.49
CA GLN A 130 -5.76 13.98 3.91
C GLN A 130 -5.00 13.39 5.12
N ALA A 131 -3.81 13.92 5.46
CA ALA A 131 -3.01 13.40 6.57
C ALA A 131 -3.74 13.46 7.91
N GLU A 132 -4.45 14.56 8.19
CA GLU A 132 -5.21 14.73 9.44
C GLU A 132 -6.30 13.67 9.59
N ILE A 133 -7.01 13.39 8.49
CA ILE A 133 -8.05 12.35 8.43
C ILE A 133 -7.43 10.97 8.67
N ILE A 134 -6.30 10.68 8.03
CA ILE A 134 -5.59 9.40 8.16
C ILE A 134 -5.10 9.20 9.60
N GLU A 135 -4.52 10.23 10.22
CA GLU A 135 -4.03 10.19 11.60
C GLU A 135 -5.19 9.99 12.60
N GLU A 136 -6.32 10.68 12.40
CA GLU A 136 -7.51 10.50 13.22
C GLU A 136 -8.05 9.07 13.13
N LEU A 137 -8.16 8.52 11.91
CA LEU A 137 -8.68 7.17 11.67
C LEU A 137 -7.73 6.10 12.24
N LEU A 138 -6.42 6.29 12.12
CA LEU A 138 -5.42 5.43 12.79
C LEU A 138 -5.60 5.39 14.30
N GLY A 139 -5.96 6.52 14.93
CA GLY A 139 -6.26 6.58 16.36
C GLY A 139 -7.51 5.79 16.75
N LYS A 140 -8.49 5.67 15.84
CA LYS A 140 -9.76 4.94 16.04
C LYS A 140 -9.64 3.45 15.75
N MET A 141 -8.76 3.04 14.83
CA MET A 141 -8.48 1.64 14.55
C MET A 141 -7.85 0.99 15.79
N ARG A 142 -8.61 0.17 16.52
CA ARG A 142 -8.09 -0.59 17.67
C ARG A 142 -6.91 -1.45 17.19
N PHE A 143 -5.72 -1.20 17.74
CA PHE A 143 -4.43 -1.86 17.46
C PHE A 143 -4.39 -3.40 17.58
N VAL A 144 -5.53 -4.06 17.84
CA VAL A 144 -5.67 -5.52 17.87
C VAL A 144 -5.46 -6.14 16.48
N LEU A 145 -5.66 -5.37 15.40
CA LEU A 145 -5.58 -5.84 14.01
C LEU A 145 -4.39 -5.28 13.20
N ASP A 146 -3.54 -4.47 13.82
CA ASP A 146 -2.22 -4.09 13.26
C ASP A 146 -1.09 -4.57 14.18
N PRO A 147 -1.00 -5.88 14.49
CA PRO A 147 -0.04 -6.41 15.45
C PRO A 147 1.43 -6.16 15.06
N GLN A 148 1.67 -5.74 13.83
CA GLN A 148 3.01 -5.48 13.28
C GLN A 148 3.24 -4.02 12.87
N GLY A 149 2.28 -3.12 13.11
CA GLY A 149 2.43 -1.68 12.83
C GLY A 149 2.52 -1.35 11.34
N VAL A 150 2.09 -2.24 10.45
CA VAL A 150 2.22 -2.12 8.99
C VAL A 150 1.41 -0.93 8.49
N TRP A 151 0.18 -0.78 8.98
CA TRP A 151 -0.70 0.30 8.55
C TRP A 151 -0.24 1.65 9.05
N ARG A 152 0.25 1.70 10.30
CA ARG A 152 0.88 2.89 10.86
C ARG A 152 2.12 3.28 10.06
N LEU A 153 3.01 2.32 9.80
CA LEU A 153 4.24 2.54 9.03
C LEU A 153 3.93 3.05 7.62
N GLN A 154 2.97 2.42 6.96
CA GLN A 154 2.53 2.78 5.62
C GLN A 154 1.92 4.19 5.57
N ALA A 155 1.03 4.51 6.50
CA ALA A 155 0.45 5.85 6.59
C ALA A 155 1.52 6.93 6.83
N SER A 156 2.44 6.69 7.75
CA SER A 156 3.55 7.61 7.99
C SER A 156 4.41 7.81 6.74
N LEU A 157 4.70 6.76 5.98
CA LEU A 157 5.41 6.89 4.72
C LEU A 157 4.63 7.76 3.72
N GLU A 158 3.33 7.51 3.53
CA GLU A 158 2.53 8.27 2.56
C GLU A 158 2.32 9.73 2.95
N ILE A 159 2.13 10.02 4.24
CA ILE A 159 2.04 11.40 4.76
C ILE A 159 3.38 12.10 4.56
N GLY A 160 4.51 11.46 4.92
CA GLY A 160 5.83 12.05 4.76
C GLY A 160 6.17 12.35 3.29
N ILE A 161 5.82 11.46 2.36
CA ILE A 161 5.95 11.73 0.91
C ILE A 161 5.11 12.93 0.50
N SER A 162 3.85 12.99 0.95
CA SER A 162 2.94 14.08 0.60
C SER A 162 3.44 15.42 1.14
N ALA A 163 3.97 15.45 2.36
CA ALA A 163 4.57 16.64 2.97
C ALA A 163 5.81 17.11 2.18
N MET A 164 6.71 16.18 1.83
CA MET A 164 7.90 16.46 1.02
C MET A 164 7.52 17.05 -0.34
N LEU A 165 6.55 16.46 -1.04
CA LEU A 165 6.08 16.94 -2.35
C LEU A 165 5.36 18.29 -2.27
N ALA A 166 4.72 18.59 -1.14
CA ALA A 166 4.09 19.90 -0.89
C ALA A 166 5.09 20.98 -0.44
N GLY A 167 6.37 20.63 -0.22
CA GLY A 167 7.41 21.54 0.25
C GLY A 167 7.46 21.74 1.78
N ASP A 168 6.69 20.97 2.55
CA ASP A 168 6.75 20.96 4.02
C ASP A 168 7.81 19.96 4.49
N PHE A 169 9.08 20.34 4.30
CA PHE A 169 10.23 19.50 4.62
C PHE A 169 10.37 19.23 6.13
N THR A 170 9.96 20.16 6.98
CA THR A 170 9.97 19.99 8.44
C THR A 170 9.04 18.86 8.86
N LYS A 171 7.79 18.85 8.35
CA LYS A 171 6.84 17.77 8.61
C LYS A 171 7.32 16.44 8.03
N ALA A 172 7.82 16.44 6.79
CA ALA A 172 8.35 15.24 6.16
C ALA A 172 9.49 14.61 6.97
N LEU A 173 10.48 15.40 7.38
CA LEU A 173 11.63 14.93 8.16
C LEU A 173 11.21 14.40 9.54
N THR A 174 10.29 15.09 10.21
CA THR A 174 9.74 14.66 11.50
C THR A 174 9.11 13.27 11.39
N ILE A 175 8.25 13.08 10.38
CA ILE A 175 7.55 11.81 10.15
C ILE A 175 8.52 10.70 9.79
N PHE A 176 9.46 10.95 8.88
CA PHE A 176 10.43 9.93 8.50
C PHE A 176 11.35 9.53 9.65
N THR A 177 11.71 10.48 10.53
CA THR A 177 12.48 10.19 11.74
C THR A 177 11.69 9.32 12.71
N GLN A 178 10.39 9.61 12.91
CA GLN A 178 9.52 8.80 13.77
C GLN A 178 9.39 7.36 13.25
N VAL A 179 9.33 7.18 11.94
CA VAL A 179 9.30 5.86 11.32
C VAL A 179 10.58 5.05 11.58
N GLN A 180 11.74 5.71 11.69
CA GLN A 180 13.00 5.04 12.06
C GLN A 180 13.01 4.50 13.50
N LEU A 181 12.07 4.93 14.35
CA LEU A 181 11.93 4.46 15.74
C LEU A 181 11.08 3.18 15.85
N HIS A 182 10.55 2.65 14.75
CA HIS A 182 9.82 1.37 14.68
C HIS A 182 10.77 0.15 14.71
N PRO A 183 10.30 -1.06 15.10
CA PRO A 183 11.17 -2.16 15.52
C PRO A 183 12.24 -2.57 14.51
N ALA A 184 13.38 -3.05 15.02
CA ALA A 184 14.61 -3.33 14.28
C ALA A 184 14.47 -4.34 13.13
N THR A 185 13.43 -5.18 13.15
CA THR A 185 13.09 -6.15 12.09
C THR A 185 11.65 -5.95 11.61
N PRO A 186 11.41 -4.96 10.73
CA PRO A 186 10.10 -4.76 10.13
C PRO A 186 9.79 -5.88 9.13
N LYS A 187 8.59 -6.47 9.19
CA LYS A 187 8.11 -7.49 8.22
C LYS A 187 8.28 -7.01 6.76
N TYR A 188 8.14 -5.71 6.55
CA TYR A 188 8.32 -5.06 5.25
C TYR A 188 9.54 -4.14 5.28
N SER A 189 10.74 -4.72 5.24
CA SER A 189 12.02 -3.99 5.23
C SER A 189 12.14 -2.93 4.12
N TYR A 190 11.38 -3.07 3.03
CA TYR A 190 11.32 -2.09 1.95
C TYR A 190 10.70 -0.74 2.38
N LEU A 191 9.72 -0.72 3.29
CA LEU A 191 9.09 0.52 3.76
C LEU A 191 10.11 1.37 4.53
N THR A 192 10.88 0.73 5.41
CA THR A 192 11.97 1.36 6.14
C THR A 192 13.07 1.86 5.21
N ARG A 193 13.44 1.10 4.17
CA ARG A 193 14.40 1.55 3.14
C ARG A 193 13.88 2.78 2.37
N ALA A 194 12.61 2.77 1.97
CA ALA A 194 12.00 3.88 1.25
C ALA A 194 11.99 5.17 2.09
N VAL A 195 11.71 5.04 3.39
CA VAL A 195 11.77 6.15 4.34
C VAL A 195 13.19 6.71 4.46
N LEU A 196 14.19 5.85 4.67
CA LEU A 196 15.59 6.26 4.80
C LEU A 196 16.10 6.98 3.55
N VAL A 197 15.78 6.47 2.36
CA VAL A 197 16.15 7.11 1.09
C VAL A 197 15.50 8.48 0.95
N LYS A 198 14.21 8.60 1.29
CA LYS A 198 13.48 9.88 1.22
C LYS A 198 13.98 10.89 2.25
N SER A 199 14.33 10.45 3.46
CA SER A 199 15.01 11.31 4.45
C SER A 199 16.32 11.87 3.92
N ALA A 200 17.11 11.08 3.18
CA ALA A 200 18.40 11.51 2.65
C ALA A 200 18.28 12.47 1.44
N LEU A 201 17.10 12.60 0.84
CA LEU A 201 16.82 13.52 -0.27
C LEU A 201 16.35 14.90 0.17
N ILE A 202 16.03 15.06 1.45
CA ILE A 202 15.68 16.34 2.11
C ILE A 202 16.98 16.95 2.67
#